data_AF-A0A5K1A7T9-F1
#
_entry.id   AF-A0A5K1A7T9-F1
#
_cell.length_a   1.000
_cell.length_b   1.000
_cell.length_c   1.000
_cell.angle_alpha   90.00
_cell.angle_beta   90.00
_cell.angle_gamma   90.00
#
_symmetry.space_group_name_H-M   'P 1'
#
loop_
_entity.id
_entity.type
_entity.pdbx_description
1 polymer ?
#
loop_
_entity_poly.entity_id
_entity_poly.type
_entity_poly.pdbx_seq_one_letter_code
_entity_poly.pdbx_strand_id
1 'polypeptide(L)' 'LVLNEVDKLSKEAQHSLRRTMEKYSASCRLILCCNSASKVTEAVRSRCLNIRVNAPSIEQ' A
#
# COMPACT_ATOMS: atom_id res chain seq x y z
N LEU A 1 -5.01 -3.68 -9.81
CA LEU A 1 -5.53 -4.37 -8.61
C LEU A 1 -5.62 -3.39 -7.46
N VAL A 2 -6.74 -3.34 -6.73
CA VAL A 2 -6.90 -2.52 -5.53
C VAL A 2 -6.89 -3.44 -4.30
N LEU A 3 -6.03 -3.16 -3.33
CA LEU A 3 -5.92 -3.88 -2.07
C LEU A 3 -6.27 -2.92 -0.94
N ASN A 4 -7.32 -3.25 -0.19
CA ASN A 4 -7.75 -2.45 0.94
C ASN A 4 -7.15 -2.97 2.26
N GLU A 5 -7.00 -2.08 3.23
CA GLU A 5 -6.53 -2.39 4.58
C GLU A 5 -5.19 -3.15 4.63
N VAL A 6 -4.23 -2.74 3.78
CA VAL A 6 -2.92 -3.39 3.66
C VAL A 6 -2.14 -3.38 4.98
N ASP A 7 -2.42 -2.43 5.87
CA ASP A 7 -1.85 -2.34 7.21
C ASP A 7 -2.29 -3.46 8.16
N LYS A 8 -3.35 -4.21 7.83
CA LYS A 8 -3.81 -5.39 8.58
C LYS A 8 -3.17 -6.70 8.11
N LEU A 9 -2.46 -6.69 6.97
CA LEU A 9 -1.79 -7.89 6.47
C LEU A 9 -0.62 -8.30 7.37
N SER A 10 -0.44 -9.60 7.55
CA SER A 10 0.74 -10.15 8.23
C SER A 10 2.03 -9.75 7.50
N LYS A 11 3.14 -9.71 8.22
CA LYS A 11 4.45 -9.36 7.64
C LYS A 11 4.83 -10.29 6.48
N GLU A 12 4.50 -11.58 6.60
CA GLU A 12 4.74 -12.57 5.56
C GLU A 12 3.87 -12.33 4.32
N ALA A 13 2.60 -11.98 4.51
CA ALA A 13 1.71 -11.62 3.40
C ALA A 13 2.20 -10.36 2.68
N GLN A 14 2.67 -9.34 3.41
CA GLN A 14 3.29 -8.15 2.81
C GLN A 14 4.57 -8.48 2.05
N HIS A 15 5.37 -9.44 2.54
CA HIS A 15 6.57 -9.89 1.84
C HIS A 15 6.24 -10.63 0.53
N SER A 16 5.23 -11.49 0.54
CA SER A 16 4.72 -12.16 -0.67
C SER A 16 4.10 -11.17 -1.65
N LEU A 17 3.39 -10.17 -1.15
CA LEU A 17 2.84 -9.07 -1.95
C LEU A 17 3.97 -8.33 -2.68
N ARG A 18 5.05 -7.96 -1.96
CA ARG A 18 6.23 -7.31 -2.57
C ARG A 18 6.76 -8.11 -3.76
N ARG A 19 6.93 -9.43 -3.65
CA ARG A 19 7.41 -10.27 -4.77
C ARG A 19 6.46 -10.22 -5.96
N THR A 20 5.16 -10.21 -5.69
CA THR A 20 4.12 -10.12 -6.72
C THR A 20 4.16 -8.76 -7.42
N MET A 21 4.32 -7.67 -6.66
CA MET A 21 4.49 -6.32 -7.20
C MET A 21 5.70 -6.24 -8.13
N GLU A 22 6.85 -6.79 -7.71
CA GLU A 22 8.07 -6.82 -8.53
C GLU A 22 7.86 -7.61 -9.82
N LYS A 23 7.27 -8.82 -9.73
CA LYS A 23 7.04 -9.71 -10.86
C LYS A 23 6.07 -9.17 -11.91
N TYR A 24 5.01 -8.49 -11.50
CA TYR A 24 3.93 -8.05 -12.41
C TYR A 24 3.87 -6.52 -12.61
N SER A 25 4.89 -5.79 -12.16
CA SER A 25 4.98 -4.33 -12.28
C SER A 25 4.81 -3.80 -13.71
N ALA A 26 5.30 -4.54 -14.71
CA ALA A 26 5.19 -4.15 -16.13
C ALA A 26 3.77 -4.31 -16.71
N SER A 27 2.99 -5.24 -16.16
CA SER A 27 1.69 -5.63 -16.73
C SER A 27 0.50 -5.15 -15.91
N CYS A 28 0.68 -4.83 -14.62
CA CYS A 28 -0.40 -4.48 -13.72
C CYS A 28 -0.02 -3.34 -12.79
N ARG A 29 -0.88 -2.30 -12.72
CA ARG A 29 -0.79 -1.26 -11.70
C ARG A 29 -1.55 -1.66 -10.45
N LEU A 30 -0.93 -1.43 -9.29
CA LEU A 30 -1.46 -1.77 -7.97
C LEU A 30 -1.77 -0.49 -7.20
N ILE A 31 -2.93 -0.47 -6.53
CA ILE A 31 -3.34 0.59 -5.62
C ILE A 31 -3.49 -0.05 -4.24
N LEU A 32 -2.76 0.49 -3.27
CA LEU A 32 -2.73 -0.02 -1.90
C LEU A 32 -3.36 1.03 -0.99
N CYS A 33 -4.49 0.70 -0.38
CA CYS A 33 -5.14 1.54 0.61
C CYS A 33 -4.76 1.06 2.01
N CYS A 34 -4.36 1.99 2.87
CA CYS A 34 -4.04 1.71 4.27
C CYS A 34 -4.37 2.92 5.12
N ASN A 35 -4.76 2.67 6.38
CA ASN A 35 -5.06 3.74 7.34
C ASN A 35 -3.81 4.17 8.12
N SER A 36 -2.84 3.28 8.26
CA SER A 36 -1.59 3.53 8.97
C SER A 36 -0.38 3.08 8.15
N ALA A 37 0.25 4.04 7.46
CA ALA A 37 1.43 3.77 6.64
C ALA A 37 2.58 3.15 7.47
N SER A 38 2.70 3.48 8.76
CA SER A 38 3.74 2.94 9.66
C SER A 38 3.71 1.42 9.81
N LYS A 39 2.55 0.78 9.63
CA LYS A 39 2.40 -0.68 9.69
C LYS A 39 2.74 -1.38 8.37
N VAL A 40 2.87 -0.62 7.28
CA VAL A 40 3.28 -1.13 5.97
C VAL A 40 4.80 -1.19 5.93
N THR A 41 5.35 -2.33 5.50
CA THR A 41 6.79 -2.54 5.35
C THR A 41 7.43 -1.55 4.39
N GLU A 42 8.66 -1.11 4.68
CA GLU A 42 9.39 -0.16 3.84
C GLU A 42 9.65 -0.70 2.42
N ALA A 43 9.75 -2.02 2.28
CA ALA A 43 9.93 -2.65 0.97
C ALA A 43 8.72 -2.42 0.04
N VAL A 44 7.51 -2.38 0.57
CA VAL A 44 6.30 -2.04 -0.20
C VAL A 44 6.23 -0.53 -0.42
N ARG A 45 6.49 0.28 0.62
CA ARG A 45 6.38 1.75 0.56
C ARG A 45 7.35 2.39 -0.44
N SER A 46 8.59 1.91 -0.49
CA SER A 46 9.61 2.39 -1.45
C SER A 46 9.29 2.11 -2.92
N ARG A 47 8.35 1.22 -3.22
CA ARG A 47 7.92 0.84 -4.58
C ARG A 47 6.62 1.51 -5.01
N CYS A 48 5.96 2.23 -4.11
CA CYS A 48 4.70 2.89 -4.35
C CYS A 48 4.86 4.41 -4.21
N LEU A 49 4.05 5.15 -4.97
CA LEU A 49 3.87 6.57 -4.69
C LEU A 49 3.01 6.71 -3.43
N ASN A 50 3.57 7.27 -2.36
CA ASN A 50 2.86 7.43 -1.10
C ASN A 50 1.97 8.68 -1.16
N ILE A 51 0.65 8.48 -1.23
CA ILE A 51 -0.34 9.56 -1.25
C ILE A 51 -1.07 9.57 0.09
N ARG A 52 -0.99 10.70 0.81
CA ARG A 52 -1.71 10.90 2.07
C ARG A 52 -2.94 11.74 1.82
N VAL A 53 -4.12 11.15 2.01
CA VAL A 53 -5.40 11.85 2.01
C VAL A 53 -5.73 12.22 3.46
N ASN A 54 -5.74 13.52 3.75
CA ASN A 54 -6.10 14.01 5.08
C ASN A 54 -7.64 14.04 5.21
N ALA A 55 -8.12 13.95 6.45
CA ALA A 55 -9.54 14.18 6.73
C ALA A 55 -9.92 15.62 6.29
N PRO A 56 -11.16 15.82 5.82
CA PRO A 56 -11.62 17.15 5.45
C PRO A 56 -11.52 18.11 6.65
N SER A 57 -11.15 19.37 6.37
CA SER A 57 -11.29 20.44 7.35
C SER A 57 -12.78 20.68 7.63
N ILE A 58 -13.12 20.97 8.89
CA ILE A 58 -14.50 21.16 9.36
C ILE A 58 -15.13 22.46 8.81
N GLU A 59 -14.36 23.27 8.08
CA GLU A 59 -14.84 24.46 7.38
C GLU A 59 -15.63 24.04 6.11
N GLN A 60 -16.90 23.70 6.32
CA GLN A 60 -17.94 23.65 5.29
C GLN A 60 -19.05 24.63 5.64
#